data_AF-A0A3L6D615-F1
#
_entry.id   AF-A0A3L6D615-F1
#
_cell.length_a   1.000
_cell.length_b   1.000
_cell.length_c   1.000
_cell.angle_alpha   90.00
_cell.angle_beta   90.00
_cell.angle_gamma   90.00
#
_symmetry.space_group_name_H-M   'P 1'
#
loop_
_entity.id
_entity.type
_entity.pdbx_description
1 polymer ?
#
loop_
_entity_poly.entity_id
_entity_poly.type
_entity_poly.pdbx_seq_one_letter_code
_entity_poly.pdbx_strand_id
1 'polypeptide(L)'
;MRPPPRCPPRLPDPDTSPSTSAVSSGSEATSSSLLSQILDYVGAFIMPCGNCFYCVKGQEDLCESFFAYNCAKGTLYDGETRLFLRGNGKSVYMYSMGGLAEYCVVPANALAVLPDSLPYTESAILGCAVFTAYGALRPPAEMRPGDSVAVIGVGGVESSCLQIAKAFGASQVIAVDVLDEKLQNATTLGATHTVNAANDDAVESIKEITDGRGVDVAIDALGKALTFSQCAKSVRDGGKAVMIGLAAMNVMGEVDITRLVRR
;
A
#
# COMPACT_ATOMS: atom_id res chain seq x y z
N MET A 1 42.52 23.16 39.01
CA MET A 1 41.34 22.98 38.14
C MET A 1 40.58 21.76 38.63
N ARG A 2 39.32 21.91 39.08
CA ARG A 2 38.47 20.78 39.51
C ARG A 2 37.80 20.14 38.29
N PRO A 3 37.64 18.81 38.25
CA PRO A 3 36.89 18.15 37.18
C PRO A 3 35.39 18.49 37.28
N PRO A 4 34.65 18.48 36.15
CA PRO A 4 33.21 18.76 36.16
C PRO A 4 32.43 17.66 36.91
N PRO A 5 31.25 17.96 37.47
CA PRO A 5 30.47 17.00 38.24
C PRO A 5 29.96 15.87 37.34
N ARG A 6 30.07 14.63 37.83
CA ARG A 6 29.48 13.46 37.16
C ARG A 6 27.96 13.56 37.23
N CYS A 7 27.30 13.42 36.09
CA CYS A 7 25.84 13.29 36.01
C CYS A 7 25.42 12.02 36.77
N PRO A 8 24.37 12.05 37.62
CA PRO A 8 23.92 10.84 38.33
C PRO A 8 23.32 9.84 37.32
N PRO A 9 23.35 8.53 37.63
CA PRO A 9 22.69 7.52 36.81
C PRO A 9 21.18 7.79 36.83
N ARG A 10 20.59 8.02 35.64
CA ARG A 10 19.15 8.18 35.49
C ARG A 10 18.49 6.82 35.78
N LEU A 11 17.56 6.81 36.73
CA LEU A 11 16.73 5.63 37.03
C LEU A 11 15.93 5.24 35.77
N PRO A 12 15.60 3.94 35.59
CA PRO A 12 14.78 3.51 34.47
C PRO A 12 13.36 4.06 34.61
N ASP A 13 12.87 4.77 33.59
CA ASP A 13 11.48 5.20 33.50
C ASP A 13 10.58 3.94 33.32
N PRO A 14 9.56 3.74 34.16
CA PRO A 14 8.70 2.54 34.13
C PRO A 14 7.60 2.59 33.05
N ASP A 15 7.51 3.64 32.25
CA ASP A 15 6.43 3.84 31.26
C ASP A 15 6.95 3.73 29.83
N THR A 16 7.31 2.51 29.41
CA THR A 16 7.44 2.17 27.98
C THR A 16 6.14 1.53 27.49
N SER A 17 5.08 2.34 27.40
CA SER A 17 4.02 2.11 26.42
C SER A 17 4.28 3.05 25.24
N PRO A 18 4.26 2.57 23.98
CA PRO A 18 4.47 3.44 22.82
C PRO A 18 3.24 4.34 22.67
N SER A 19 3.26 5.50 23.32
CA SER A 19 2.21 6.52 23.20
C SER A 19 2.77 7.73 22.46
N THR A 20 1.98 8.20 21.51
CA THR A 20 2.31 9.14 20.43
C THR A 20 2.83 10.50 20.89
N SER A 21 3.81 11.02 20.13
CA SER A 21 4.32 12.39 20.22
C SER A 21 3.36 13.41 19.60
N ALA A 22 3.27 14.58 20.23
CA ALA A 22 2.36 15.69 19.93
C ALA A 22 2.29 16.11 18.44
N VAL A 23 1.07 16.24 17.92
CA VAL A 23 0.77 16.99 16.68
C VAL A 23 0.83 18.47 17.01
N SER A 24 1.93 19.16 16.68
CA SER A 24 1.97 20.62 16.76
C SER A 24 1.48 21.21 15.43
N SER A 25 0.22 21.66 15.42
CA SER A 25 -0.32 22.47 14.32
C SER A 25 0.40 23.81 14.29
N GLY A 26 1.16 24.09 13.22
CA GLY A 26 1.62 25.44 12.92
C GLY A 26 0.42 26.35 12.63
N SER A 27 0.19 27.30 13.54
CA SER A 27 -0.77 28.42 13.53
C SER A 27 -2.27 28.12 13.48
N GLU A 28 -2.93 28.48 14.60
CA GLU A 28 -4.35 28.78 14.84
C GLU A 28 -5.40 27.70 14.54
N ALA A 29 -5.47 26.68 15.40
CA ALA A 29 -6.68 25.86 15.56
C ALA A 29 -7.47 26.34 16.79
N THR A 30 -8.59 27.01 16.55
CA THR A 30 -9.63 27.31 17.53
C THR A 30 -10.33 26.01 17.98
N SER A 31 -10.31 25.74 19.29
CA SER A 31 -11.12 24.80 20.09
C SER A 31 -10.23 23.93 20.99
N SER A 32 -10.00 24.42 22.22
CA SER A 32 -9.08 23.83 23.20
C SER A 32 -9.59 22.57 23.92
N SER A 33 -10.69 21.95 23.48
CA SER A 33 -11.29 20.79 24.16
C SER A 33 -11.12 19.45 23.45
N LEU A 34 -10.52 19.41 22.25
CA LEU A 34 -10.26 18.17 21.49
C LEU A 34 -8.79 17.69 21.59
N LEU A 35 -7.90 18.51 22.15
CA LEU A 35 -6.46 18.20 22.22
C LEU A 35 -6.08 17.26 23.39
N SER A 36 -7.05 16.75 24.16
CA SER A 36 -6.79 15.88 25.32
C SER A 36 -7.06 14.39 25.07
N GLN A 37 -7.46 14.00 23.86
CA GLN A 37 -7.58 12.58 23.50
C GLN A 37 -6.29 12.15 22.79
N ILE A 38 -5.58 11.19 23.39
CA ILE A 38 -4.53 10.44 22.72
C ILE A 38 -5.24 9.58 21.68
N LEU A 39 -5.19 10.02 20.42
CA LEU A 39 -5.72 9.27 19.30
C LEU A 39 -4.56 8.52 18.63
N ASP A 40 -4.82 7.28 18.25
CA ASP A 40 -3.93 6.55 17.37
C ASP A 40 -4.17 6.97 15.91
N TYR A 41 -3.13 6.86 15.09
CA TYR A 41 -3.17 7.23 13.68
C TYR A 41 -2.56 6.14 12.82
N VAL A 42 -3.08 6.01 11.61
CA VAL A 42 -2.42 5.27 10.52
C VAL A 42 -1.96 6.28 9.50
N GLY A 43 -0.70 6.20 9.12
CA GLY A 43 -0.16 7.01 8.05
C GLY A 43 -0.18 6.28 6.71
N ALA A 44 -0.42 7.02 5.63
CA ALA A 44 -0.37 6.52 4.26
C ALA A 44 1.07 6.50 3.74
N PHE A 45 1.39 5.49 2.93
CA PHE A 45 2.68 5.38 2.24
C PHE A 45 2.94 6.61 1.37
N ILE A 46 1.93 7.02 0.60
CA ILE A 46 1.96 8.28 -0.15
C ILE A 46 1.50 9.38 0.79
N MET A 47 2.35 10.38 0.98
CA MET A 47 2.05 11.55 1.78
C MET A 47 1.61 12.66 0.81
N PRO A 48 0.32 13.02 0.72
CA PRO A 48 -0.13 14.05 -0.22
C PRO A 48 0.13 15.46 0.32
N CYS A 49 0.56 16.37 -0.55
CA CYS A 49 0.77 17.76 -0.16
C CYS A 49 -0.54 18.57 -0.07
N GLY A 50 -1.63 18.06 -0.66
CA GLY A 50 -2.96 18.68 -0.63
C GLY A 50 -3.14 19.89 -1.55
N ASN A 51 -2.12 20.32 -2.32
CA ASN A 51 -2.19 21.54 -3.12
C ASN A 51 -1.62 21.44 -4.55
N CYS A 52 -0.91 20.38 -4.91
CA CYS A 52 -0.40 20.20 -6.27
C CYS A 52 -1.51 19.86 -7.27
N PHE A 53 -1.18 19.87 -8.56
CA PHE A 53 -2.13 19.61 -9.65
C PHE A 53 -2.97 18.34 -9.45
N TYR A 54 -2.34 17.27 -8.98
CA TYR A 54 -3.01 15.98 -8.73
C TYR A 54 -3.81 15.98 -7.43
N CYS A 55 -3.23 16.49 -6.34
CA CYS A 55 -3.91 16.53 -5.04
C CYS A 55 -5.23 17.31 -5.10
N VAL A 56 -5.26 18.48 -5.74
CA VAL A 56 -6.50 19.28 -5.83
C VAL A 56 -7.60 18.63 -6.68
N LYS A 57 -7.25 17.57 -7.44
CA LYS A 57 -8.19 16.77 -8.24
C LYS A 57 -8.58 15.45 -7.56
N GLY A 58 -8.11 15.22 -6.32
CA GLY A 58 -8.32 13.97 -5.60
C GLY A 58 -7.48 12.79 -6.12
N GLN A 59 -6.42 13.07 -6.91
CA GLN A 59 -5.45 12.08 -7.38
C GLN A 59 -4.20 12.09 -6.48
N GLU A 60 -4.43 11.92 -5.17
CA GLU A 60 -3.40 12.08 -4.15
C GLU A 60 -2.25 11.08 -4.27
N ASP A 61 -2.51 9.92 -4.89
CA ASP A 61 -1.54 8.89 -5.25
C ASP A 61 -0.49 9.36 -6.27
N LEU A 62 -0.76 10.47 -6.99
CA LEU A 62 0.13 11.07 -7.97
C LEU A 62 0.78 12.38 -7.47
N CYS A 63 0.82 12.58 -6.15
CA CYS A 63 1.31 13.82 -5.56
C CYS A 63 2.73 14.21 -6.02
N GLU A 64 2.86 15.34 -6.71
CA GLU A 64 4.14 15.87 -7.22
C GLU A 64 5.17 16.10 -6.12
N SER A 65 4.78 16.75 -5.01
CA SER A 65 5.71 17.07 -3.91
C SER A 65 6.24 15.80 -3.23
N PHE A 66 5.40 14.78 -3.07
CA PHE A 66 5.83 13.48 -2.55
C PHE A 66 6.92 12.87 -3.42
N PHE A 67 6.68 12.76 -4.72
CA PHE A 67 7.66 12.15 -5.61
C PHE A 67 8.93 12.97 -5.77
N ALA A 68 8.83 14.31 -5.83
CA ALA A 68 9.98 15.20 -6.03
C ALA A 68 10.89 15.35 -4.79
N TYR A 69 10.34 15.23 -3.58
CA TYR A 69 11.07 15.43 -2.33
C TYR A 69 11.22 14.13 -1.53
N ASN A 70 10.12 13.54 -1.09
CA ASN A 70 10.19 12.39 -0.19
C ASN A 70 10.63 11.11 -0.90
N CYS A 71 9.97 10.71 -1.99
CA CYS A 71 10.34 9.47 -2.69
C CYS A 71 11.74 9.57 -3.33
N ALA A 72 12.06 10.70 -3.95
CA ALA A 72 13.33 10.86 -4.68
C ALA A 72 14.53 11.22 -3.80
N LYS A 73 14.34 12.00 -2.74
CA LYS A 73 15.44 12.56 -1.92
C LYS A 73 15.36 12.15 -0.45
N GLY A 74 14.25 11.57 -0.02
CA GLY A 74 14.01 11.15 1.36
C GLY A 74 13.88 12.29 2.37
N THR A 75 13.46 13.46 1.91
CA THR A 75 13.25 14.67 2.72
C THR A 75 11.76 15.02 2.83
N LEU A 76 11.42 15.97 3.69
CA LEU A 76 10.10 16.60 3.69
C LEU A 76 10.02 17.70 2.62
N TYR A 77 8.85 18.33 2.46
CA TYR A 77 8.61 19.28 1.37
C TYR A 77 9.38 20.60 1.49
N ASP A 78 10.03 20.85 2.63
CA ASP A 78 10.97 21.95 2.80
C ASP A 78 12.40 21.60 2.35
N GLY A 79 12.63 20.36 1.91
CA GLY A 79 13.92 19.88 1.45
C GLY A 79 14.81 19.30 2.55
N GLU A 80 14.36 19.27 3.80
CA GLU A 80 15.16 18.84 4.95
C GLU A 80 14.67 17.50 5.53
N THR A 81 15.55 16.77 6.21
CA THR A 81 15.16 15.60 7.02
C THR A 81 14.93 15.98 8.47
N ARG A 82 14.11 15.20 9.18
CA ARG A 82 13.93 15.27 10.64
C ARG A 82 14.55 14.09 11.38
N LEU A 83 15.19 13.16 10.66
CA LEU A 83 15.81 11.97 11.22
C LEU A 83 17.32 12.11 11.30
N PHE A 84 17.88 11.81 12.47
CA PHE A 84 19.31 11.90 12.74
C PHE A 84 19.76 10.70 13.59
N LEU A 85 20.93 10.14 13.29
CA LEU A 85 21.50 9.05 14.07
C LEU A 85 21.89 9.54 15.48
N ARG A 86 21.41 8.84 16.52
CA ARG A 86 21.67 9.20 17.93
C ARG A 86 23.16 9.29 18.27
N GLY A 87 24.01 8.48 17.63
CA GLY A 87 25.44 8.40 17.97
C GLY A 87 26.29 9.56 17.46
N ASN A 88 25.96 10.15 16.30
CA ASN A 88 26.82 11.14 15.65
C ASN A 88 26.04 12.31 15.00
N GLY A 89 24.73 12.35 15.13
CA GLY A 89 23.88 13.39 14.54
C GLY A 89 23.83 13.38 13.01
N LYS A 90 24.35 12.34 12.34
CA LYS A 90 24.32 12.27 10.87
C LYS A 90 22.87 12.14 10.39
N SER A 91 22.52 12.94 9.40
CA SER A 91 21.23 12.89 8.72
C SER A 91 20.91 11.49 8.19
N VAL A 92 19.68 11.05 8.45
CA VAL A 92 19.06 9.86 7.86
C VAL A 92 17.90 10.34 7.00
N TYR A 93 17.71 9.73 5.84
CA TYR A 93 16.65 10.09 4.92
C TYR A 93 15.54 9.04 4.99
N MET A 94 14.29 9.50 5.07
CA MET A 94 13.14 8.61 5.18
C MET A 94 12.67 8.21 3.79
N TYR A 95 12.37 6.94 3.58
CA TYR A 95 11.52 6.55 2.47
C TYR A 95 10.08 6.50 2.99
N SER A 96 9.17 7.29 2.42
CA SER A 96 7.83 7.50 2.96
C SER A 96 7.90 8.04 4.40
N MET A 97 7.18 7.43 5.34
CA MET A 97 6.98 7.91 6.72
C MET A 97 8.17 7.66 7.65
N GLY A 98 9.21 6.95 7.21
CA GLY A 98 10.35 6.63 8.07
C GLY A 98 10.00 5.68 9.23
N GLY A 99 9.07 4.74 9.01
CA GLY A 99 8.52 3.83 10.04
C GLY A 99 9.51 2.83 10.68
N LEU A 100 10.81 2.96 10.43
CA LEU A 100 11.88 2.21 11.08
C LEU A 100 12.59 3.01 12.18
N ALA A 101 11.98 4.10 12.64
CA ALA A 101 12.43 4.93 13.75
C ALA A 101 11.37 4.94 14.86
N GLU A 102 11.82 5.12 16.12
CA GLU A 102 10.92 5.25 17.28
C GLU A 102 9.98 6.47 17.14
N TYR A 103 10.44 7.51 16.44
CA TYR A 103 9.69 8.73 16.16
C TYR A 103 9.98 9.20 14.73
N CYS A 104 8.98 9.74 14.06
CA CYS A 104 9.13 10.39 12.76
C CYS A 104 8.29 11.67 12.70
N VAL A 105 8.58 12.50 11.69
CA VAL A 105 7.79 13.69 11.37
C VAL A 105 7.23 13.51 9.97
N VAL A 106 5.91 13.62 9.85
CA VAL A 106 5.19 13.48 8.59
C VAL A 106 4.21 14.64 8.41
N PRO A 107 3.81 15.00 7.17
CA PRO A 107 2.74 15.95 6.93
C PRO A 107 1.41 15.47 7.54
N ALA A 108 0.62 16.37 8.12
CA ALA A 108 -0.66 16.02 8.72
C ALA A 108 -1.63 15.36 7.72
N ASN A 109 -1.58 15.76 6.44
CA ASN A 109 -2.40 15.19 5.36
C ASN A 109 -2.08 13.71 5.06
N ALA A 110 -0.97 13.17 5.59
CA ALA A 110 -0.62 11.77 5.46
C ALA A 110 -1.22 10.89 6.55
N LEU A 111 -1.89 11.46 7.55
CA LEU A 111 -2.40 10.74 8.72
C LEU A 111 -3.92 10.66 8.69
N ALA A 112 -4.44 9.47 8.96
CA ALA A 112 -5.84 9.22 9.25
C ALA A 112 -5.97 8.75 10.70
N VAL A 113 -7.01 9.21 11.40
CA VAL A 113 -7.33 8.73 12.75
C VAL A 113 -7.66 7.24 12.67
N LEU A 114 -7.01 6.44 13.51
CA LEU A 114 -7.31 5.03 13.65
C LEU A 114 -8.54 4.88 14.57
N PRO A 115 -9.64 4.25 14.12
CA PRO A 115 -10.76 3.97 15.00
C PRO A 115 -10.38 3.01 16.13
N ASP A 116 -10.86 3.27 17.35
CA ASP A 116 -10.60 2.45 18.55
C ASP A 116 -10.97 0.96 18.40
N SER A 117 -11.86 0.63 17.45
CA SER A 117 -12.25 -0.74 17.15
C SER A 117 -11.16 -1.55 16.42
N LEU A 118 -10.12 -0.90 15.89
CA LEU A 118 -9.06 -1.54 15.14
C LEU A 118 -7.78 -1.62 16.00
N PRO A 119 -7.17 -2.81 16.11
CA PRO A 119 -5.97 -2.96 16.92
C PRO A 119 -4.77 -2.28 16.26
N TYR A 120 -3.98 -1.58 17.07
CA TYR A 120 -2.93 -0.67 16.61
C TYR A 120 -1.88 -1.34 15.72
N THR A 121 -1.30 -2.46 16.19
CA THR A 121 -0.18 -3.13 15.51
C THR A 121 -0.60 -3.72 14.16
N GLU A 122 -1.74 -4.39 14.09
CA GLU A 122 -2.25 -5.00 12.88
C GLU A 122 -2.68 -3.93 11.87
N SER A 123 -3.13 -2.77 12.34
CA SER A 123 -3.53 -1.64 11.49
C SER A 123 -2.39 -1.00 10.71
N ALA A 124 -1.12 -1.28 11.07
CA ALA A 124 0.03 -0.79 10.32
C ALA A 124 0.01 -1.19 8.84
N ILE A 125 -0.63 -2.31 8.48
CA ILE A 125 -0.75 -2.79 7.10
C ILE A 125 -1.67 -1.91 6.24
N LEU A 126 -2.56 -1.14 6.86
CA LEU A 126 -3.55 -0.31 6.17
C LEU A 126 -2.87 0.74 5.29
N GLY A 127 -1.86 1.41 5.83
CA GLY A 127 -1.13 2.52 5.20
C GLY A 127 -0.45 2.19 3.88
N CYS A 128 -0.27 0.90 3.56
CA CYS A 128 0.31 0.47 2.29
C CYS A 128 -0.56 -0.58 1.61
N ALA A 129 -0.49 -1.84 2.04
CA ALA A 129 -1.01 -2.95 1.25
C ALA A 129 -2.53 -2.92 1.08
N VAL A 130 -3.27 -2.62 2.16
CA VAL A 130 -4.75 -2.63 2.11
C VAL A 130 -5.28 -1.45 1.31
N PHE A 131 -4.77 -0.24 1.53
CA PHE A 131 -5.21 0.91 0.74
C PHE A 131 -4.76 0.84 -0.72
N THR A 132 -3.59 0.26 -1.00
CA THR A 132 -3.19 -0.05 -2.39
C THR A 132 -4.18 -0.99 -3.06
N ALA A 133 -4.57 -2.09 -2.40
CA ALA A 133 -5.53 -3.04 -2.92
C ALA A 133 -6.93 -2.42 -3.11
N TYR A 134 -7.40 -1.64 -2.13
CA TYR A 134 -8.66 -0.92 -2.21
C TYR A 134 -8.66 0.10 -3.37
N GLY A 135 -7.58 0.87 -3.46
CA GLY A 135 -7.34 1.86 -4.51
C GLY A 135 -7.20 1.24 -5.89
N ALA A 136 -6.76 -0.02 -6.02
CA ALA A 136 -6.70 -0.74 -7.29
C ALA A 136 -8.07 -1.26 -7.74
N LEU A 137 -8.88 -1.77 -6.80
CA LEU A 137 -10.16 -2.42 -7.09
C LEU A 137 -11.32 -1.43 -7.28
N ARG A 138 -11.31 -0.26 -6.64
CA ARG A 138 -12.41 0.69 -6.72
C ARG A 138 -12.32 1.65 -7.91
N PRO A 139 -11.43 2.67 -7.98
CA PRO A 139 -11.40 3.55 -9.15
C PRO A 139 -10.85 2.93 -10.45
N PRO A 140 -9.70 2.22 -10.48
CA PRO A 140 -9.13 1.67 -11.72
C PRO A 140 -9.94 0.49 -12.26
N ALA A 141 -10.20 -0.52 -11.43
CA ALA A 141 -10.99 -1.67 -11.87
C ALA A 141 -12.49 -1.34 -12.00
N GLU A 142 -13.02 -0.38 -11.24
CA GLU A 142 -14.47 -0.14 -11.11
C GLU A 142 -15.24 -1.45 -10.90
N MET A 143 -14.68 -2.32 -10.05
CA MET A 143 -15.18 -3.66 -9.84
C MET A 143 -16.64 -3.62 -9.37
N ARG A 144 -17.45 -4.50 -9.93
CA ARG A 144 -18.87 -4.63 -9.62
C ARG A 144 -19.15 -5.96 -8.90
N PRO A 145 -20.19 -6.01 -8.05
CA PRO A 145 -20.69 -7.29 -7.56
C PRO A 145 -21.02 -8.22 -8.72
N GLY A 146 -20.60 -9.48 -8.62
CA GLY A 146 -20.73 -10.48 -9.67
C GLY A 146 -19.52 -10.61 -10.59
N ASP A 147 -18.58 -9.65 -10.60
CA ASP A 147 -17.37 -9.73 -11.41
C ASP A 147 -16.50 -10.92 -10.99
N SER A 148 -15.79 -11.49 -11.97
CA SER A 148 -14.71 -12.44 -11.77
C SER A 148 -13.36 -11.73 -11.69
N VAL A 149 -12.52 -12.13 -10.72
CA VAL A 149 -11.25 -11.46 -10.42
C VAL A 149 -10.12 -12.48 -10.38
N ALA A 150 -9.04 -12.23 -11.11
CA ALA A 150 -7.77 -12.95 -10.96
C ALA A 150 -6.74 -12.06 -10.25
N VAL A 151 -6.06 -12.60 -9.24
CA VAL A 151 -4.96 -11.93 -8.55
C VAL A 151 -3.70 -12.77 -8.74
N ILE A 152 -2.71 -12.19 -9.44
CA ILE A 152 -1.46 -12.86 -9.78
C ILE A 152 -0.41 -12.51 -8.73
N GLY A 153 0.03 -13.54 -8.01
CA GLY A 153 0.80 -13.47 -6.78
C GLY A 153 -0.09 -13.60 -5.54
N VAL A 154 0.50 -14.11 -4.46
CA VAL A 154 -0.06 -14.06 -3.11
C VAL A 154 1.01 -13.49 -2.17
N GLY A 155 1.09 -12.16 -2.14
CA GLY A 155 1.89 -11.35 -1.23
C GLY A 155 1.01 -10.49 -0.33
N GLY A 156 1.56 -9.44 0.28
CA GLY A 156 0.81 -8.57 1.21
C GLY A 156 -0.30 -7.77 0.53
N VAL A 157 -0.01 -7.17 -0.63
CA VAL A 157 -0.98 -6.40 -1.41
C VAL A 157 -2.01 -7.34 -2.03
N GLU A 158 -1.56 -8.43 -2.64
CA GLU A 158 -2.41 -9.41 -3.30
C GLU A 158 -3.36 -10.10 -2.31
N SER A 159 -2.89 -10.45 -1.12
CA SER A 159 -3.73 -10.97 -0.04
C SER A 159 -4.83 -9.99 0.37
N SER A 160 -4.54 -8.69 0.30
CA SER A 160 -5.54 -7.64 0.53
C SER A 160 -6.52 -7.53 -0.65
N CYS A 161 -6.04 -7.68 -1.89
CA CYS A 161 -6.89 -7.74 -3.09
C CYS A 161 -7.89 -8.89 -3.02
N LEU A 162 -7.48 -10.09 -2.59
CA LEU A 162 -8.37 -11.25 -2.44
C LEU A 162 -9.53 -10.94 -1.48
N GLN A 163 -9.21 -10.39 -0.32
CA GLN A 163 -10.20 -10.06 0.71
C GLN A 163 -11.15 -8.96 0.25
N ILE A 164 -10.62 -7.91 -0.39
CA ILE A 164 -11.42 -6.78 -0.87
C ILE A 164 -12.29 -7.19 -2.05
N ALA A 165 -11.79 -8.00 -2.99
CA ALA A 165 -12.59 -8.54 -4.08
C ALA A 165 -13.76 -9.36 -3.55
N LYS A 166 -13.52 -10.24 -2.57
CA LYS A 166 -14.61 -10.97 -1.91
C LYS A 166 -15.60 -10.03 -1.22
N ALA A 167 -15.12 -9.02 -0.50
CA ALA A 167 -15.97 -8.04 0.19
C ALA A 167 -16.80 -7.17 -0.78
N PHE A 168 -16.28 -6.90 -1.98
CA PHE A 168 -17.00 -6.20 -3.05
C PHE A 168 -18.00 -7.10 -3.80
N GLY A 169 -18.07 -8.39 -3.45
CA GLY A 169 -19.03 -9.33 -4.00
C GLY A 169 -18.61 -9.95 -5.32
N ALA A 170 -17.30 -10.15 -5.56
CA ALA A 170 -16.84 -10.95 -6.69
C ALA A 170 -17.51 -12.33 -6.70
N SER A 171 -17.96 -12.78 -7.88
CA SER A 171 -18.53 -14.14 -8.03
C SER A 171 -17.45 -15.21 -8.00
N GLN A 172 -16.27 -14.86 -8.53
CA GLN A 172 -15.09 -15.72 -8.56
C GLN A 172 -13.87 -14.89 -8.21
N VAL A 173 -13.08 -15.37 -7.27
CA VAL A 173 -11.76 -14.84 -6.91
C VAL A 173 -10.73 -15.95 -7.13
N ILE A 174 -9.84 -15.75 -8.10
CA ILE A 174 -8.85 -16.73 -8.55
C ILE A 174 -7.48 -16.24 -8.09
N ALA A 175 -6.85 -16.98 -7.18
CA ALA A 175 -5.48 -16.70 -6.75
C ALA A 175 -4.48 -17.50 -7.59
N VAL A 176 -3.43 -16.85 -8.09
CA VAL A 176 -2.36 -17.49 -8.84
C VAL A 176 -1.04 -17.28 -8.09
N ASP A 177 -0.31 -18.35 -7.81
CA ASP A 177 1.05 -18.28 -7.26
C ASP A 177 1.82 -19.54 -7.72
N VAL A 178 3.08 -19.66 -7.37
CA VAL A 178 3.92 -20.84 -7.65
C VAL A 178 4.11 -21.73 -6.42
N LEU A 179 3.73 -21.26 -5.23
CA LEU A 179 3.87 -21.98 -3.97
C LEU A 179 2.50 -22.45 -3.45
N ASP A 180 2.36 -23.77 -3.26
CA ASP A 180 1.11 -24.37 -2.77
C ASP A 180 0.70 -23.86 -1.38
N GLU A 181 1.65 -23.61 -0.48
CA GLU A 181 1.36 -23.07 0.86
C GLU A 181 0.67 -21.70 0.77
N LYS A 182 1.12 -20.84 -0.16
CA LYS A 182 0.50 -19.53 -0.38
C LYS A 182 -0.90 -19.65 -0.95
N LEU A 183 -1.10 -20.58 -1.89
CA LEU A 183 -2.41 -20.86 -2.47
C LEU A 183 -3.40 -21.40 -1.42
N GLN A 184 -2.93 -22.28 -0.53
CA GLN A 184 -3.73 -22.75 0.60
C GLN A 184 -4.17 -21.58 1.49
N ASN A 185 -3.25 -20.69 1.86
CA ASN A 185 -3.58 -19.49 2.63
C ASN A 185 -4.55 -18.57 1.89
N ALA A 186 -4.41 -18.41 0.56
CA ALA A 186 -5.28 -17.57 -0.26
C ALA A 186 -6.76 -17.97 -0.16
N THR A 187 -7.07 -19.26 -0.03
CA THR A 187 -8.47 -19.73 0.14
C THR A 187 -9.11 -19.18 1.42
N THR A 188 -8.33 -19.09 2.51
CA THR A 188 -8.79 -18.53 3.78
C THR A 188 -9.02 -17.02 3.69
N LEU A 189 -8.32 -16.37 2.76
CA LEU A 189 -8.37 -14.91 2.52
C LEU A 189 -9.38 -14.52 1.45
N GLY A 190 -10.17 -15.47 0.95
CA GLY A 190 -11.29 -15.19 0.05
C GLY A 190 -11.14 -15.68 -1.38
N ALA A 191 -10.03 -16.33 -1.73
CA ALA A 191 -9.94 -17.02 -3.00
C ALA A 191 -10.95 -18.17 -3.08
N THR A 192 -11.71 -18.21 -4.16
CA THR A 192 -12.64 -19.30 -4.51
C THR A 192 -11.95 -20.40 -5.31
N HIS A 193 -10.90 -20.03 -6.05
CA HIS A 193 -10.11 -20.92 -6.90
C HIS A 193 -8.63 -20.58 -6.73
N THR A 194 -7.78 -21.56 -6.97
CA THR A 194 -6.33 -21.43 -6.90
C THR A 194 -5.69 -22.06 -8.12
N VAL A 195 -4.66 -21.42 -8.68
CA VAL A 195 -3.88 -21.94 -9.80
C VAL A 195 -2.41 -21.92 -9.43
N ASN A 196 -1.74 -23.07 -9.55
CA ASN A 196 -0.30 -23.15 -9.36
C ASN A 196 0.42 -22.96 -10.71
N ALA A 197 0.94 -21.76 -10.93
CA ALA A 197 1.63 -21.38 -12.17
C ALA A 197 3.01 -22.05 -12.36
N ALA A 198 3.48 -22.84 -11.40
CA ALA A 198 4.65 -23.70 -11.59
C ALA A 198 4.31 -25.00 -12.32
N ASN A 199 3.05 -25.43 -12.23
CA ASN A 199 2.57 -26.70 -12.78
C ASN A 199 1.73 -26.49 -14.04
N ASP A 200 0.96 -25.39 -14.09
CA ASP A 200 -0.04 -25.13 -15.11
C ASP A 200 0.18 -23.77 -15.81
N ASP A 201 -0.38 -23.60 -17.01
CA ASP A 201 -0.46 -22.29 -17.66
C ASP A 201 -1.53 -21.44 -16.97
N ALA A 202 -1.11 -20.42 -16.23
CA ALA A 202 -2.01 -19.56 -15.46
C ALA A 202 -3.13 -18.92 -16.30
N VAL A 203 -2.84 -18.50 -17.54
CA VAL A 203 -3.81 -17.82 -18.39
C VAL A 203 -4.87 -18.81 -18.85
N GLU A 204 -4.46 -19.98 -19.30
CA GLU A 204 -5.40 -21.01 -19.75
C GLU A 204 -6.23 -21.55 -18.58
N SER A 205 -5.65 -21.80 -17.41
CA SER A 205 -6.41 -22.20 -16.22
C SER A 205 -7.43 -21.13 -15.79
N ILE A 206 -7.07 -19.84 -15.83
CA ILE A 206 -8.02 -18.75 -15.54
C ILE A 206 -9.17 -18.76 -16.55
N LYS A 207 -8.87 -18.94 -17.84
CA LYS A 207 -9.91 -19.03 -18.87
C LYS A 207 -10.80 -20.25 -18.66
N GLU A 208 -10.26 -21.41 -18.35
CA GLU A 208 -11.03 -22.62 -18.06
C GLU A 208 -12.02 -22.41 -16.91
N ILE A 209 -11.57 -21.80 -15.81
CA ILE A 209 -12.43 -21.43 -14.67
C ILE A 209 -13.53 -20.42 -15.06
N THR A 210 -13.28 -19.61 -16.08
CA THR A 210 -14.19 -18.55 -16.56
C THR A 210 -14.90 -18.89 -17.88
N ASP A 211 -15.10 -20.18 -18.16
CA ASP A 211 -15.75 -20.72 -19.37
C ASP A 211 -15.16 -20.19 -20.69
N GLY A 212 -13.84 -20.07 -20.74
CA GLY A 212 -13.06 -19.63 -21.89
C GLY A 212 -13.00 -18.11 -22.09
N ARG A 213 -13.71 -17.31 -21.29
CA ARG A 213 -13.80 -15.85 -21.50
C ARG A 213 -12.59 -15.09 -20.98
N GLY A 214 -12.04 -15.51 -19.84
CA GLY A 214 -11.16 -14.68 -19.01
C GLY A 214 -11.95 -13.90 -17.96
N VAL A 215 -11.23 -13.29 -17.01
CA VAL A 215 -11.81 -12.55 -15.88
C VAL A 215 -12.23 -11.13 -16.24
N ASP A 216 -13.16 -10.56 -15.47
CA ASP A 216 -13.55 -9.15 -15.59
C ASP A 216 -12.41 -8.22 -15.14
N VAL A 217 -11.70 -8.61 -14.07
CA VAL A 217 -10.58 -7.87 -13.51
C VAL A 217 -9.40 -8.80 -13.28
N ALA A 218 -8.22 -8.46 -13.79
CA ALA A 218 -6.96 -9.12 -13.43
C ALA A 218 -6.04 -8.12 -12.71
N ILE A 219 -5.33 -8.58 -11.68
CA ILE A 219 -4.43 -7.74 -10.88
C ILE A 219 -3.03 -8.35 -10.88
N ASP A 220 -2.03 -7.51 -11.15
CA ASP A 220 -0.61 -7.85 -10.96
C ASP A 220 0.03 -6.88 -9.97
N ALA A 221 0.52 -7.39 -8.84
CA ALA A 221 1.29 -6.63 -7.85
C ALA A 221 2.76 -7.11 -7.71
N LEU A 222 3.25 -7.93 -8.66
CA LEU A 222 4.62 -8.46 -8.66
C LEU A 222 5.60 -7.63 -9.49
N GLY A 223 5.14 -6.96 -10.54
CA GLY A 223 5.98 -6.09 -11.38
C GLY A 223 6.98 -6.85 -12.26
N LYS A 224 6.62 -8.04 -12.74
CA LYS A 224 7.45 -8.85 -13.66
C LYS A 224 6.84 -8.86 -15.06
N ALA A 225 7.68 -8.91 -16.10
CA ALA A 225 7.19 -9.00 -17.48
C ALA A 225 6.26 -10.21 -17.71
N LEU A 226 6.58 -11.35 -17.08
CA LEU A 226 5.75 -12.55 -17.13
C LEU A 226 4.36 -12.32 -16.53
N THR A 227 4.29 -11.79 -15.30
CA THR A 227 3.04 -11.60 -14.56
C THR A 227 2.19 -10.50 -15.19
N PHE A 228 2.84 -9.46 -15.72
CA PHE A 228 2.20 -8.45 -16.55
C PHE A 228 1.50 -9.09 -17.77
N SER A 229 2.23 -9.93 -18.51
CA SER A 229 1.68 -10.58 -19.71
C SER A 229 0.54 -11.54 -19.36
N GLN A 230 0.69 -12.31 -18.28
CA GLN A 230 -0.37 -13.18 -17.77
C GLN A 230 -1.61 -12.36 -17.38
N CYS A 231 -1.44 -11.27 -16.63
CA CYS A 231 -2.51 -10.36 -16.23
C CYS A 231 -3.27 -9.80 -17.43
N ALA A 232 -2.54 -9.21 -18.38
CA ALA A 232 -3.12 -8.63 -19.60
C ALA A 232 -3.82 -9.67 -20.49
N LYS A 233 -3.37 -10.92 -20.50
CA LYS A 233 -3.98 -11.99 -21.30
C LYS A 233 -5.17 -12.67 -20.61
N SER A 234 -5.23 -12.61 -19.28
CA SER A 234 -6.25 -13.29 -18.47
C SER A 234 -7.60 -12.57 -18.46
N VAL A 235 -7.64 -11.29 -18.81
CA VAL A 235 -8.91 -10.54 -18.87
C VAL A 235 -9.73 -10.93 -20.09
N ARG A 236 -11.05 -10.91 -19.97
CA ARG A 236 -11.95 -10.97 -21.12
C ARG A 236 -11.89 -9.69 -21.94
N ASP A 237 -12.46 -9.73 -23.15
CA ASP A 237 -12.67 -8.51 -23.93
C ASP A 237 -13.58 -7.54 -23.16
N GLY A 238 -13.21 -6.25 -23.14
CA GLY A 238 -13.83 -5.22 -22.28
C GLY A 238 -13.53 -5.33 -20.78
N GLY A 239 -12.71 -6.29 -20.35
CA GLY A 239 -12.22 -6.42 -18.98
C GLY A 239 -11.05 -5.47 -18.69
N LYS A 240 -10.57 -5.48 -17.44
CA LYS A 240 -9.52 -4.56 -16.98
C LYS A 240 -8.37 -5.28 -16.31
N ALA A 241 -7.16 -5.04 -16.81
CA ALA A 241 -5.92 -5.49 -16.18
C ALA A 241 -5.32 -4.32 -15.38
N VAL A 242 -5.20 -4.47 -14.07
CA VAL A 242 -4.72 -3.45 -13.14
C VAL A 242 -3.31 -3.79 -12.68
N MET A 243 -2.37 -2.90 -13.00
CA MET A 243 -0.96 -3.06 -12.65
C MET A 243 -0.65 -2.22 -11.42
N ILE A 244 -0.14 -2.88 -10.38
CA ILE A 244 0.27 -2.28 -9.12
C ILE A 244 1.77 -2.47 -8.91
N GLY A 245 2.30 -3.62 -9.32
CA GLY A 245 3.66 -4.04 -9.01
C GLY A 245 4.71 -3.14 -9.64
N LEU A 246 5.69 -2.71 -8.83
CA LEU A 246 6.81 -1.91 -9.30
C LEU A 246 7.86 -2.80 -9.97
N ALA A 247 8.06 -2.61 -11.26
CA ALA A 247 9.09 -3.31 -12.02
C ALA A 247 10.46 -2.61 -11.87
N ALA A 248 11.53 -3.36 -12.15
CA ALA A 248 12.83 -2.75 -12.37
C ALA A 248 12.77 -1.77 -13.56
N MET A 249 13.66 -0.78 -13.59
CA MET A 249 13.71 0.19 -14.69
C MET A 249 13.88 -0.53 -16.03
N ASN A 250 13.13 -0.10 -17.05
CA ASN A 250 13.15 -0.61 -18.42
C ASN A 250 12.62 -2.04 -18.62
N VAL A 251 11.89 -2.61 -17.66
CA VAL A 251 11.12 -3.84 -17.92
C VAL A 251 9.91 -3.49 -18.80
N MET A 252 9.78 -4.20 -19.92
CA MET A 252 8.70 -4.01 -20.89
C MET A 252 7.75 -5.20 -20.90
N GLY A 253 6.47 -4.95 -21.16
CA GLY A 253 5.46 -5.97 -21.35
C GLY A 253 4.79 -5.82 -22.71
N GLU A 254 4.53 -6.94 -23.39
CA GLU A 254 3.88 -6.97 -24.70
C GLU A 254 2.37 -7.22 -24.57
N VAL A 255 1.59 -6.51 -25.37
CA VAL A 255 0.13 -6.62 -25.43
C VAL A 255 -0.33 -6.68 -26.89
N ASP A 256 -1.29 -7.56 -27.19
CA ASP A 256 -1.94 -7.59 -28.50
C ASP A 256 -2.84 -6.35 -28.66
N ILE A 257 -2.44 -5.47 -29.57
CA ILE A 257 -3.14 -4.21 -29.87
C ILE A 257 -4.59 -4.41 -30.32
N THR A 258 -4.91 -5.57 -30.91
CA THR A 258 -6.26 -5.89 -31.38
C THR A 258 -7.23 -6.08 -30.21
N ARG A 259 -6.71 -6.53 -29.06
CA ARG A 259 -7.54 -6.67 -27.85
C ARG A 259 -7.92 -5.33 -27.24
N LEU A 260 -7.09 -4.30 -27.41
CA LEU A 260 -7.32 -2.98 -26.83
C LEU A 260 -8.51 -2.23 -27.45
N VAL A 261 -8.95 -2.60 -28.65
CA VAL A 261 -10.09 -1.96 -29.31
C VAL A 261 -11.45 -2.60 -28.97
N ARG A 262 -11.44 -3.73 -28.26
CA ARG A 262 -12.66 -4.47 -27.87
C ARG A 262 -13.09 -4.01 -26.48
N ARG A 263 -14.26 -3.36 -26.42
CA ARG A 263 -14.81 -2.67 -25.23
C ARG A 263 -16.28 -2.99 -25.06
#